data_AF-A0A4U2Y2J4-F1
#
_entry.id   AF-A0A4U2Y2J4-F1
#
_cell.length_a   1.000
_cell.length_b   1.000
_cell.length_c   1.000
_cell.angle_alpha   90.00
_cell.angle_beta   90.00
_cell.angle_gamma   90.00
#
_symmetry.space_group_name_H-M   'P 1'
#
loop_
_entity.id
_entity.type
_entity.pdbx_description
1 polymer ?
#
loop_
_entity_poly.entity_id
_entity_poly.type
_entity_poly.pdbx_seq_one_letter_code
_entity_poly.pdbx_strand_id
1 'polypeptide(L)'
;MVMNLLAGIKQSFLLRVNFIEMYGQYVHNTDFDQQILNSMVEAIKTRQDRRINVIDASMRNPHNMGNYKSYGRNARTFALGVAEDMADFYKHATFDRIALGGLKGSTVSNEVFDVLMLSPHITIQKTSERLLEKKEKDMIKETVKYLRPGGFLILALPHFRFYKDICTILAKAYKNIQIRKSADLDRGKFIYILAERKLNKEEMKEVDKDVYNLLRSAHSNQKFDNVIDEPFNEVYLPDGELDVKTFRGSILNKDELANILNSSPCMSAFLKDQRYASESDTTREPLLPFTTGQLGLVLTSGALDGIIDEGNGHYHVVKGRVVKDKQSNRDEDRETNQITFTETVANRVEITAITADGTIKRLA
;
A
#
# COMPACT_ATOMS: atom_id res chain seq x y z
N MET A 1 -34.79 -27.35 -33.27
CA MET A 1 -34.32 -27.44 -31.87
C MET A 1 -32.90 -27.98 -31.74
N VAL A 2 -32.54 -29.05 -32.48
CA VAL A 2 -31.18 -29.65 -32.44
C VAL A 2 -30.07 -28.76 -33.05
N MET A 3 -30.37 -27.94 -34.06
CA MET A 3 -29.38 -27.02 -34.66
C MET A 3 -28.96 -25.86 -33.73
N ASN A 4 -29.84 -25.35 -32.86
CA ASN A 4 -29.48 -24.32 -31.87
C ASN A 4 -28.60 -24.87 -30.76
N LEU A 5 -28.77 -26.15 -30.42
CA LEU A 5 -27.92 -26.84 -29.45
C LEU A 5 -26.50 -27.04 -30.01
N LEU A 6 -26.39 -27.44 -31.29
CA LEU A 6 -25.12 -27.60 -31.99
C LEU A 6 -24.39 -26.27 -32.21
N ALA A 7 -25.12 -25.16 -32.44
CA ALA A 7 -24.54 -23.82 -32.51
C ALA A 7 -23.96 -23.38 -31.16
N GLY A 8 -24.69 -23.60 -30.05
CA GLY A 8 -24.19 -23.34 -28.69
C GLY A 8 -22.98 -24.21 -28.31
N ILE A 9 -22.96 -25.47 -28.74
CA ILE A 9 -21.83 -26.39 -28.52
C ILE A 9 -20.61 -25.97 -29.35
N LYS A 10 -20.78 -25.61 -30.63
CA LYS A 10 -19.69 -25.05 -31.47
C LYS A 10 -19.12 -23.75 -30.90
N GLN A 11 -19.96 -22.86 -30.36
CA GLN A 11 -19.51 -21.62 -29.72
C GLN A 11 -18.72 -21.91 -28.42
N SER A 12 -19.16 -22.91 -27.64
CA SER A 12 -18.44 -23.38 -26.45
C SER A 12 -17.10 -24.08 -26.77
N PHE A 13 -16.99 -24.69 -27.95
CA PHE A 13 -15.79 -25.39 -28.42
C PHE A 13 -14.79 -24.43 -29.08
N LEU A 14 -15.28 -23.42 -29.82
CA LEU A 14 -14.47 -22.31 -30.33
C LEU A 14 -13.84 -21.48 -29.20
N LEU A 15 -14.53 -21.35 -28.06
CA LEU A 15 -13.95 -20.74 -26.86
C LEU A 15 -12.73 -21.51 -26.30
N ARG A 16 -12.57 -22.81 -26.59
CA ARG A 16 -11.43 -23.60 -26.10
C ARG A 16 -10.14 -23.43 -26.89
N VAL A 17 -10.21 -22.93 -28.13
CA VAL A 17 -9.09 -23.05 -29.09
C VAL A 17 -8.17 -21.83 -29.14
N ASN A 18 -8.40 -20.73 -28.41
CA ASN A 18 -7.34 -19.71 -28.24
C ASN A 18 -7.31 -18.94 -26.92
N PHE A 19 -7.41 -19.66 -25.79
CA PHE A 19 -7.34 -19.05 -24.46
C PHE A 19 -6.00 -18.35 -24.15
N ILE A 20 -4.88 -18.83 -24.70
CA ILE A 20 -3.54 -18.26 -24.49
C ILE A 20 -3.36 -16.98 -25.33
N GLU A 21 -3.84 -16.98 -26.57
CA GLU A 21 -3.79 -15.81 -27.45
C GLU A 21 -4.73 -14.70 -26.95
N MET A 22 -5.90 -15.06 -26.40
CA MET A 22 -6.75 -14.13 -25.65
C MET A 22 -6.05 -13.57 -24.41
N TYR A 23 -5.32 -14.39 -23.63
CA TYR A 23 -4.60 -13.92 -22.45
C TYR A 23 -3.59 -12.81 -22.80
N GLY A 24 -2.79 -12.97 -23.85
CA GLY A 24 -1.88 -11.91 -24.32
C GLY A 24 -2.62 -10.62 -24.70
N GLN A 25 -3.70 -10.72 -25.48
CA GLN A 25 -4.46 -9.54 -25.93
C GLN A 25 -5.17 -8.79 -24.80
N TYR A 26 -5.74 -9.48 -23.82
CA TYR A 26 -6.47 -8.85 -22.72
C TYR A 26 -5.60 -8.49 -21.51
N VAL A 27 -4.34 -8.90 -21.44
CA VAL A 27 -3.41 -8.49 -20.37
C VAL A 27 -2.73 -7.16 -20.73
N HIS A 28 -2.50 -6.86 -22.00
CA HIS A 28 -1.81 -5.64 -22.41
C HIS A 28 -2.75 -4.46 -22.75
N ASN A 29 -4.06 -4.68 -22.91
CA ASN A 29 -5.00 -3.68 -23.43
C ASN A 29 -6.14 -3.29 -22.45
N THR A 30 -5.91 -3.35 -21.14
CA THR A 30 -6.94 -3.07 -20.11
C THR A 30 -7.02 -1.62 -19.67
N ASP A 31 -6.33 -0.77 -20.40
CA ASP A 31 -6.33 0.66 -20.16
C ASP A 31 -7.72 1.22 -20.49
N PHE A 32 -8.18 2.19 -19.69
CA PHE A 32 -9.38 2.93 -20.07
C PHE A 32 -9.08 3.65 -21.38
N ASP A 33 -9.92 3.43 -22.39
CA ASP A 33 -9.88 4.25 -23.59
C ASP A 33 -10.09 5.71 -23.17
N GLN A 34 -9.15 6.57 -23.53
CA GLN A 34 -9.18 7.97 -23.15
C GLN A 34 -10.42 8.68 -23.70
N GLN A 35 -10.88 8.32 -24.91
CA GLN A 35 -12.11 8.89 -25.47
C GLN A 35 -13.33 8.50 -24.65
N ILE A 36 -13.43 7.22 -24.27
CA ILE A 36 -14.52 6.74 -23.41
C ILE A 36 -14.49 7.42 -22.06
N LEU A 37 -13.31 7.46 -21.43
CA LEU A 37 -13.23 8.04 -20.10
C LEU A 37 -13.55 9.53 -20.13
N ASN A 38 -13.07 10.27 -21.13
CA ASN A 38 -13.45 11.67 -21.30
C ASN A 38 -14.97 11.81 -21.45
N SER A 39 -15.63 10.97 -22.26
CA SER A 39 -17.09 10.99 -22.38
C SER A 39 -17.80 10.68 -21.06
N MET A 40 -17.32 9.70 -20.27
CA MET A 40 -17.89 9.39 -18.95
C MET A 40 -17.69 10.54 -17.96
N VAL A 41 -16.51 11.15 -17.95
CA VAL A 41 -16.17 12.25 -17.06
C VAL A 41 -16.99 13.50 -17.43
N GLU A 42 -17.14 13.79 -18.72
CA GLU A 42 -18.01 14.86 -19.21
C GLU A 42 -19.47 14.62 -18.85
N ALA A 43 -19.93 13.37 -18.87
CA ALA A 43 -21.28 13.02 -18.46
C ALA A 43 -21.53 13.22 -16.96
N ILE A 44 -20.51 13.10 -16.10
CA ILE A 44 -20.65 13.24 -14.65
C ILE A 44 -20.63 14.73 -14.26
N LYS A 45 -21.77 15.25 -13.78
CA LYS A 45 -21.94 16.64 -13.35
C LYS A 45 -22.14 16.74 -11.84
N THR A 46 -21.85 17.92 -11.29
CA THR A 46 -22.23 18.31 -9.92
C THR A 46 -23.23 19.45 -9.98
N ARG A 47 -24.21 19.48 -9.06
CA ARG A 47 -25.14 20.61 -8.93
C ARG A 47 -24.56 21.79 -8.17
N GLN A 48 -23.46 21.56 -7.46
CA GLN A 48 -22.76 22.52 -6.61
C GLN A 48 -21.28 22.53 -7.00
N ASP A 49 -20.64 23.69 -6.88
CA ASP A 49 -19.18 23.76 -6.95
C ASP A 49 -18.62 23.20 -5.65
N ARG A 50 -18.12 21.97 -5.72
CA ARG A 50 -17.61 21.22 -4.58
C ARG A 50 -16.50 20.27 -5.02
N ARG A 51 -15.68 19.86 -4.06
CA ARG A 51 -14.73 18.78 -4.31
C ARG A 51 -15.41 17.43 -4.42
N ILE A 52 -14.93 16.62 -5.33
CA ILE A 52 -15.37 15.23 -5.54
C ILE A 52 -14.25 14.25 -5.21
N ASN A 53 -14.59 13.11 -4.61
CA ASN A 53 -13.60 12.07 -4.32
C ASN A 53 -13.70 10.95 -5.36
N VAL A 54 -12.61 10.71 -6.09
CA VAL A 54 -12.51 9.68 -7.14
C VAL A 54 -11.52 8.62 -6.70
N ILE A 55 -11.95 7.36 -6.63
CA ILE A 55 -11.07 6.23 -6.31
C ILE A 55 -10.91 5.29 -7.49
N ASP A 56 -9.66 4.95 -7.83
CA ASP A 56 -9.34 3.81 -8.68
C ASP A 56 -8.86 2.66 -7.80
N ALA A 57 -9.59 1.54 -7.81
CA ALA A 57 -9.28 0.36 -7.01
C ALA A 57 -8.69 -0.79 -7.84
N SER A 58 -8.16 -0.48 -9.02
CA SER A 58 -7.78 -1.46 -10.05
C SER A 58 -6.59 -0.99 -10.89
N MET A 59 -5.66 -0.26 -10.28
CA MET A 59 -4.55 0.37 -10.99
C MET A 59 -3.67 -0.66 -11.71
N ARG A 60 -3.49 -0.52 -13.03
CA ARG A 60 -2.71 -1.48 -13.86
C ARG A 60 -1.54 -0.88 -14.60
N ASN A 61 -1.70 0.34 -15.10
CA ASN A 61 -0.70 0.97 -15.95
C ASN A 61 -0.60 2.45 -15.61
N PRO A 62 0.59 2.95 -15.28
CA PRO A 62 0.81 4.37 -15.11
C PRO A 62 0.55 5.21 -16.37
N HIS A 63 0.44 4.61 -17.55
CA HIS A 63 0.11 5.35 -18.76
C HIS A 63 -1.35 5.81 -18.80
N ASN A 64 -2.21 5.28 -17.91
CA ASN A 64 -3.58 5.76 -17.66
C ASN A 64 -3.62 7.09 -16.89
N MET A 65 -2.50 7.79 -16.69
CA MET A 65 -2.45 8.94 -15.78
C MET A 65 -2.99 10.25 -16.38
N GLY A 66 -3.01 10.39 -17.72
CA GLY A 66 -3.67 11.54 -18.38
C GLY A 66 -5.19 11.58 -18.15
N ASN A 67 -5.77 10.42 -17.83
CA ASN A 67 -7.19 10.14 -17.71
C ASN A 67 -7.80 10.58 -16.36
N TYR A 68 -7.01 10.87 -15.32
CA TYR A 68 -7.55 11.33 -14.03
C TYR A 68 -7.55 12.86 -13.89
N LYS A 69 -6.72 13.55 -14.69
CA LYS A 69 -6.76 15.03 -14.82
C LYS A 69 -8.03 15.52 -15.51
N SER A 70 -8.74 14.65 -16.24
CA SER A 70 -9.97 15.02 -16.96
C SER A 70 -11.16 15.28 -16.03
N TYR A 71 -11.17 14.75 -14.80
CA TYR A 71 -12.19 15.09 -13.78
C TYR A 71 -12.12 16.57 -13.33
N GLY A 72 -11.15 17.33 -13.81
CA GLY A 72 -11.00 18.76 -13.53
C GLY A 72 -10.24 19.05 -12.24
N ARG A 73 -10.04 20.35 -11.96
CA ARG A 73 -9.21 20.82 -10.83
C ARG A 73 -9.80 20.56 -9.43
N ASN A 74 -11.09 20.26 -9.33
CA ASN A 74 -11.79 20.06 -8.05
C ASN A 74 -11.95 18.58 -7.66
N ALA A 75 -11.31 17.64 -8.37
CA ALA A 75 -11.31 16.23 -7.99
C ALA A 75 -10.14 15.91 -7.06
N ARG A 76 -10.42 15.17 -5.98
CA ARG A 76 -9.42 14.48 -5.16
C ARG A 76 -9.32 13.03 -5.62
N THR A 77 -8.11 12.60 -5.97
CA THR A 77 -7.88 11.29 -6.60
C THR A 77 -7.16 10.35 -5.65
N PHE A 78 -7.67 9.11 -5.59
CA PHE A 78 -7.21 8.07 -4.69
C PHE A 78 -6.89 6.80 -5.46
N ALA A 79 -5.69 6.25 -5.30
CA ALA A 79 -5.31 4.97 -5.89
C ALA A 79 -5.21 3.89 -4.81
N LEU A 80 -5.92 2.78 -5.00
CA LEU A 80 -5.89 1.61 -4.13
C LEU A 80 -5.36 0.40 -4.90
N GLY A 81 -4.56 -0.44 -4.24
CA GLY A 81 -4.00 -1.63 -4.89
C GLY A 81 -2.62 -1.42 -5.50
N VAL A 82 -1.92 -0.34 -5.13
CA VAL A 82 -0.66 0.06 -5.78
C VAL A 82 0.49 -0.82 -5.32
N ALA A 83 1.25 -1.40 -6.25
CA ALA A 83 2.46 -2.15 -5.92
C ALA A 83 3.55 -1.23 -5.35
N GLU A 84 4.35 -1.72 -4.39
CA GLU A 84 5.33 -0.91 -3.65
C GLU A 84 6.41 -0.31 -4.58
N ASP A 85 6.86 -1.09 -5.57
CA ASP A 85 7.82 -0.67 -6.59
C ASP A 85 7.29 0.43 -7.54
N MET A 86 5.98 0.64 -7.57
CA MET A 86 5.32 1.67 -8.38
C MET A 86 4.90 2.89 -7.56
N ALA A 87 5.16 2.90 -6.24
CA ALA A 87 4.68 3.93 -5.33
C ALA A 87 5.12 5.34 -5.75
N ASP A 88 6.41 5.53 -6.02
CA ASP A 88 6.98 6.84 -6.40
C ASP A 88 6.41 7.32 -7.72
N PHE A 89 6.27 6.40 -8.69
CA PHE A 89 5.70 6.73 -9.99
C PHE A 89 4.30 7.34 -9.85
N TYR A 90 3.41 6.68 -9.09
CA TYR A 90 2.03 7.11 -8.94
C TYR A 90 1.88 8.37 -8.07
N LYS A 91 2.72 8.52 -7.05
CA LYS A 91 2.76 9.70 -6.17
C LYS A 91 3.15 10.96 -6.93
N HIS A 92 4.11 10.87 -7.85
CA HIS A 92 4.62 12.04 -8.56
C HIS A 92 3.77 12.47 -9.76
N ALA A 93 2.98 11.59 -10.36
CA ALA A 93 2.37 11.89 -11.65
C ALA A 93 0.83 12.11 -11.67
N THR A 94 0.02 11.72 -10.65
CA THR A 94 -1.44 12.09 -10.68
C THR A 94 -2.29 12.00 -9.41
N PHE A 95 -1.92 11.23 -8.39
CA PHE A 95 -2.84 10.94 -7.27
C PHE A 95 -2.54 11.74 -6.02
N ASP A 96 -3.58 12.28 -5.37
CA ASP A 96 -3.43 12.95 -4.08
C ASP A 96 -3.04 11.95 -2.98
N ARG A 97 -3.61 10.74 -3.03
CA ARG A 97 -3.30 9.67 -2.08
C ARG A 97 -3.19 8.31 -2.76
N ILE A 98 -2.20 7.53 -2.32
CA ILE A 98 -1.98 6.16 -2.79
C ILE A 98 -1.99 5.20 -1.60
N ALA A 99 -2.59 4.02 -1.79
CA ALA A 99 -2.65 2.96 -0.80
C ALA A 99 -1.94 1.71 -1.36
N LEU A 100 -0.82 1.34 -0.72
CA LEU A 100 0.07 0.28 -1.17
C LEU A 100 -0.43 -1.13 -0.83
N GLY A 101 -0.12 -2.10 -1.69
CA GLY A 101 -0.52 -3.48 -1.57
C GLY A 101 -1.98 -3.73 -1.97
N GLY A 102 -2.41 -4.99 -1.93
CA GLY A 102 -3.73 -5.40 -2.40
C GLY A 102 -4.91 -4.91 -1.54
N LEU A 103 -6.13 -5.07 -2.07
CA LEU A 103 -7.37 -4.69 -1.38
C LEU A 103 -7.55 -5.42 -0.04
N LYS A 104 -7.22 -6.70 0.01
CA LYS A 104 -7.30 -7.49 1.24
C LYS A 104 -6.27 -6.98 2.24
N GLY A 105 -6.74 -6.57 3.42
CA GLY A 105 -5.92 -5.96 4.46
C GLY A 105 -5.81 -4.42 4.38
N SER A 106 -6.31 -3.83 3.30
CA SER A 106 -6.46 -2.37 3.20
C SER A 106 -7.59 -1.87 4.10
N THR A 107 -7.39 -0.70 4.70
CA THR A 107 -8.38 -0.01 5.53
C THR A 107 -8.74 1.30 4.87
N VAL A 108 -9.94 1.36 4.29
CA VAL A 108 -10.44 2.52 3.54
C VAL A 108 -11.83 2.89 4.07
N SER A 109 -12.09 4.18 4.22
CA SER A 109 -13.40 4.70 4.61
C SER A 109 -14.49 4.21 3.65
N ASN A 110 -15.60 3.76 4.21
CA ASN A 110 -16.76 3.32 3.44
C ASN A 110 -17.63 4.52 3.06
N GLU A 111 -18.27 4.45 1.89
CA GLU A 111 -19.30 5.39 1.42
C GLU A 111 -18.85 6.86 1.32
N VAL A 112 -17.56 7.11 1.05
CA VAL A 112 -16.98 8.47 0.98
C VAL A 112 -16.54 8.90 -0.42
N PHE A 113 -16.55 7.98 -1.39
CA PHE A 113 -16.14 8.29 -2.76
C PHE A 113 -17.35 8.61 -3.63
N ASP A 114 -17.25 9.63 -4.47
CA ASP A 114 -18.29 10.02 -5.42
C ASP A 114 -18.24 9.16 -6.68
N VAL A 115 -17.03 8.78 -7.11
CA VAL A 115 -16.78 7.95 -8.29
C VAL A 115 -15.84 6.81 -7.94
N LEU A 116 -16.19 5.59 -8.36
CA LEU A 116 -15.39 4.38 -8.23
C LEU A 116 -15.01 3.89 -9.62
N MET A 117 -13.72 3.78 -9.91
CA MET A 117 -13.19 3.26 -11.16
C MET A 117 -12.67 1.83 -10.97
N LEU A 118 -13.07 0.93 -11.87
CA LEU A 118 -12.66 -0.47 -11.89
C LEU A 118 -12.33 -0.94 -13.32
N SER A 119 -11.12 -1.47 -13.51
CA SER A 119 -10.69 -2.30 -14.64
C SER A 119 -10.03 -3.58 -14.09
N PRO A 120 -10.83 -4.54 -13.60
CA PRO A 120 -10.33 -5.73 -12.92
C PRO A 120 -9.34 -6.55 -13.74
N HIS A 121 -8.31 -7.09 -13.06
CA HIS A 121 -7.45 -8.11 -13.66
C HIS A 121 -8.26 -9.36 -14.00
N ILE A 122 -8.18 -9.74 -15.26
CA ILE A 122 -8.90 -10.89 -15.78
C ILE A 122 -8.18 -12.16 -15.35
N THR A 123 -8.75 -12.87 -14.37
CA THR A 123 -8.16 -14.10 -13.89
C THR A 123 -8.53 -15.25 -14.84
N ILE A 124 -7.52 -15.93 -15.37
CA ILE A 124 -7.68 -17.11 -16.24
C ILE A 124 -7.05 -18.36 -15.59
N GLN A 125 -6.61 -18.26 -14.33
CA GLN A 125 -6.09 -19.41 -13.59
C GLN A 125 -7.22 -20.39 -13.24
N LYS A 126 -6.93 -21.67 -13.47
CA LYS A 126 -7.77 -22.78 -13.02
C LYS A 126 -7.27 -23.21 -11.64
N THR A 127 -8.14 -23.15 -10.63
CA THR A 127 -7.85 -23.72 -9.31
C THR A 127 -8.02 -25.24 -9.32
N SER A 128 -8.84 -25.77 -10.24
CA SER A 128 -9.02 -27.20 -10.51
C SER A 128 -9.51 -27.41 -11.95
N GLU A 129 -9.65 -28.65 -12.42
CA GLU A 129 -10.17 -28.96 -13.77
C GLU A 129 -11.52 -28.30 -14.08
N ARG A 130 -12.32 -27.96 -13.06
CA ARG A 130 -13.68 -27.41 -13.19
C ARG A 130 -13.86 -25.97 -12.71
N LEU A 131 -12.96 -25.41 -11.89
CA LEU A 131 -13.11 -24.06 -11.35
C LEU A 131 -12.07 -23.09 -11.90
N LEU A 132 -12.54 -22.14 -12.72
CA LEU A 132 -11.82 -20.90 -12.99
C LEU A 132 -11.90 -19.99 -11.77
N GLU A 133 -10.76 -19.52 -11.30
CA GLU A 133 -10.68 -18.45 -10.32
C GLU A 133 -11.13 -17.14 -10.98
N LYS A 134 -12.01 -16.39 -10.32
CA LYS A 134 -12.59 -15.14 -10.83
C LYS A 134 -12.34 -14.00 -9.85
N LYS A 135 -11.08 -13.60 -9.68
CA LYS A 135 -10.73 -12.53 -8.72
C LYS A 135 -11.40 -11.20 -9.06
N GLU A 136 -11.73 -10.98 -10.33
CA GLU A 136 -12.48 -9.79 -10.77
C GLU A 136 -13.84 -9.66 -10.06
N LYS A 137 -14.52 -10.78 -9.81
CA LYS A 137 -15.82 -10.82 -9.13
C LYS A 137 -15.67 -10.34 -7.68
N ASP A 138 -14.63 -10.81 -7.01
CA ASP A 138 -14.38 -10.49 -5.60
C ASP A 138 -13.98 -9.02 -5.46
N MET A 139 -13.16 -8.49 -6.36
CA MET A 139 -12.81 -7.06 -6.37
C MET A 139 -14.04 -6.17 -6.59
N ILE A 140 -14.90 -6.47 -7.57
CA ILE A 140 -16.14 -5.71 -7.80
C ILE A 140 -17.00 -5.73 -6.54
N LYS A 141 -17.16 -6.90 -5.90
CA LYS A 141 -17.96 -7.04 -4.69
C LYS A 141 -17.38 -6.28 -3.50
N GLU A 142 -16.07 -6.35 -3.28
CA GLU A 142 -15.40 -5.76 -2.12
C GLU A 142 -15.33 -4.23 -2.19
N THR A 143 -15.34 -3.66 -3.39
CA THR A 143 -15.20 -2.21 -3.62
C THR A 143 -16.52 -1.45 -3.58
N VAL A 144 -17.68 -2.11 -3.72
CA VAL A 144 -19.02 -1.47 -3.64
C VAL A 144 -19.18 -0.61 -2.39
N LYS A 145 -18.59 -1.03 -1.26
CA LYS A 145 -18.72 -0.35 0.04
C LYS A 145 -18.00 1.01 0.09
N TYR A 146 -17.08 1.31 -0.82
CA TYR A 146 -16.31 2.55 -0.82
C TYR A 146 -17.09 3.69 -1.48
N LEU A 147 -17.80 3.41 -2.57
CA LEU A 147 -18.62 4.36 -3.30
C LEU A 147 -19.79 4.83 -2.43
N ARG A 148 -20.11 6.12 -2.38
CA ARG A 148 -21.25 6.66 -1.62
C ARG A 148 -22.60 6.28 -2.24
N PRO A 149 -23.70 6.21 -1.48
CA PRO A 149 -25.04 6.07 -2.06
C PRO A 149 -25.31 7.16 -3.12
N GLY A 150 -25.79 6.77 -4.29
CA GLY A 150 -25.98 7.67 -5.45
C GLY A 150 -24.70 8.08 -6.19
N GLY A 151 -23.52 7.61 -5.76
CA GLY A 151 -22.26 7.79 -6.50
C GLY A 151 -22.20 6.88 -7.74
N PHE A 152 -21.22 7.10 -8.62
CA PHE A 152 -21.13 6.39 -9.89
C PHE A 152 -19.95 5.41 -9.97
N LEU A 153 -20.23 4.21 -10.46
CA LEU A 153 -19.24 3.23 -10.89
C LEU A 153 -18.91 3.47 -12.36
N ILE A 154 -17.61 3.53 -12.65
CA ILE A 154 -17.04 3.40 -13.99
C ILE A 154 -16.32 2.04 -14.05
N LEU A 155 -16.82 1.14 -14.90
CA LEU A 155 -16.32 -0.23 -15.00
C LEU A 155 -15.96 -0.57 -16.45
N ALA A 156 -14.74 -1.06 -16.66
CA ALA A 156 -14.31 -1.68 -17.90
C ALA A 156 -14.17 -3.20 -17.69
N LEU A 157 -14.87 -3.98 -18.51
CA LEU A 157 -14.77 -5.44 -18.52
C LEU A 157 -14.83 -5.99 -19.94
N PRO A 158 -14.07 -7.05 -20.27
CA PRO A 158 -14.28 -7.74 -21.53
C PRO A 158 -15.70 -8.29 -21.65
N HIS A 159 -16.30 -8.22 -22.84
CA HIS A 159 -17.67 -8.68 -23.08
C HIS A 159 -17.91 -10.13 -22.59
N PHE A 160 -16.94 -11.02 -22.74
CA PHE A 160 -17.07 -12.42 -22.30
C PHE A 160 -17.09 -12.63 -20.78
N ARG A 161 -16.79 -11.59 -19.97
CA ARG A 161 -16.79 -11.64 -18.50
C ARG A 161 -18.12 -11.29 -17.86
N PHE A 162 -19.13 -10.93 -18.64
CA PHE A 162 -20.50 -10.71 -18.17
C PHE A 162 -21.23 -12.03 -17.86
N TYR A 163 -20.67 -12.80 -16.93
CA TYR A 163 -21.25 -14.03 -16.39
C TYR A 163 -22.35 -13.73 -15.37
N LYS A 164 -23.16 -14.77 -15.07
CA LYS A 164 -24.29 -14.69 -14.14
C LYS A 164 -23.92 -14.09 -12.79
N ASP A 165 -22.79 -14.50 -12.21
CA ASP A 165 -22.33 -14.06 -10.90
C ASP A 165 -21.95 -12.57 -10.87
N ILE A 166 -21.16 -12.10 -11.83
CA ILE A 166 -20.79 -10.67 -11.95
C ILE A 166 -22.03 -9.81 -12.24
N CYS A 167 -22.88 -10.21 -13.19
CA CYS A 167 -24.10 -9.47 -13.51
C CYS A 167 -25.05 -9.39 -12.31
N THR A 168 -25.13 -10.46 -11.49
CA THR A 168 -25.93 -10.46 -10.27
C THR A 168 -25.40 -9.45 -9.25
N ILE A 169 -24.08 -9.39 -9.04
CA ILE A 169 -23.46 -8.42 -8.11
C ILE A 169 -23.73 -6.99 -8.58
N LEU A 170 -23.54 -6.73 -9.88
CA LEU A 170 -23.77 -5.41 -10.46
C LEU A 170 -25.24 -4.99 -10.36
N ALA A 171 -26.18 -5.84 -10.78
CA ALA A 171 -27.62 -5.54 -10.71
C ALA A 171 -28.17 -5.44 -9.27
N LYS A 172 -27.50 -6.07 -8.30
CA LYS A 172 -27.80 -5.85 -6.87
C LYS A 172 -27.31 -4.50 -6.39
N ALA A 173 -26.12 -4.07 -6.79
CA ALA A 173 -25.49 -2.87 -6.23
C ALA A 173 -25.85 -1.56 -6.96
N TYR A 174 -26.18 -1.64 -8.24
CA TYR A 174 -26.29 -0.48 -9.12
C TYR A 174 -27.63 -0.42 -9.86
N LYS A 175 -27.99 0.78 -10.30
CA LYS A 175 -29.16 1.13 -11.14
C LYS A 175 -28.74 2.16 -12.19
N ASN A 176 -29.66 2.54 -13.09
CA ASN A 176 -29.42 3.56 -14.12
C ASN A 176 -28.14 3.28 -14.94
N ILE A 177 -28.04 2.07 -15.49
CA ILE A 177 -26.83 1.58 -16.16
C ILE A 177 -26.80 2.08 -17.62
N GLN A 178 -25.70 2.74 -17.98
CA GLN A 178 -25.35 3.06 -19.35
C GLN A 178 -24.20 2.16 -19.81
N ILE A 179 -24.28 1.64 -21.03
CA ILE A 179 -23.31 0.69 -21.58
C ILE A 179 -22.85 1.18 -22.95
N ARG A 180 -21.53 1.30 -23.14
CA ARG A 180 -20.89 1.69 -24.41
C ARG A 180 -19.71 0.80 -24.75
N LYS A 181 -19.29 0.86 -26.00
CA LYS A 181 -18.02 0.31 -26.47
C LYS A 181 -17.02 1.40 -26.82
N SER A 182 -15.77 0.99 -26.87
CA SER A 182 -14.73 1.77 -27.52
C SER A 182 -14.96 1.86 -29.03
N ALA A 183 -14.59 3.00 -29.60
CA ALA A 183 -14.46 3.14 -31.04
C ALA A 183 -13.12 2.59 -31.57
N ASP A 184 -12.12 2.42 -30.70
CA ASP A 184 -10.88 1.72 -31.01
C ASP A 184 -11.18 0.22 -31.16
N LEU A 185 -10.93 -0.31 -32.36
CA LEU A 185 -11.18 -1.70 -32.71
C LEU A 185 -10.39 -2.69 -31.85
N ASP A 186 -9.19 -2.30 -31.38
CA ASP A 186 -8.35 -3.13 -30.52
C ASP A 186 -8.93 -3.22 -29.09
N ARG A 187 -9.62 -2.16 -28.66
CA ARG A 187 -10.35 -2.08 -27.37
C ARG A 187 -11.83 -2.43 -27.49
N GLY A 188 -12.36 -2.59 -28.71
CA GLY A 188 -13.76 -2.89 -28.99
C GLY A 188 -14.28 -4.21 -28.41
N LYS A 189 -13.41 -5.01 -27.78
CA LYS A 189 -13.77 -6.22 -27.03
C LYS A 189 -14.15 -5.93 -25.57
N PHE A 190 -13.85 -4.73 -25.07
CA PHE A 190 -14.26 -4.25 -23.75
C PHE A 190 -15.61 -3.54 -23.83
N ILE A 191 -16.38 -3.74 -22.76
CA ILE A 191 -17.62 -3.06 -22.48
C ILE A 191 -17.35 -2.11 -21.32
N TYR A 192 -17.85 -0.89 -21.47
CA TYR A 192 -17.67 0.19 -20.51
C TYR A 192 -19.03 0.54 -19.93
N ILE A 193 -19.09 0.60 -18.60
CA ILE A 193 -20.31 0.80 -17.84
C ILE A 193 -20.17 2.03 -16.98
N LEU A 194 -21.18 2.91 -17.07
CA LEU A 194 -21.44 3.97 -16.10
C LEU A 194 -22.73 3.60 -15.36
N ALA A 195 -22.67 3.46 -14.04
CA ALA A 195 -23.81 2.99 -13.25
C ALA A 195 -23.92 3.69 -11.89
N GLU A 196 -25.14 4.02 -11.48
CA GLU A 196 -25.40 4.69 -10.21
C GLU A 196 -25.52 3.67 -9.06
N ARG A 197 -24.86 3.92 -7.93
CA ARG A 197 -25.01 3.09 -6.72
C ARG A 197 -26.39 3.30 -6.11
N LYS A 198 -27.08 2.20 -5.83
CA LYS A 198 -28.36 2.22 -5.11
C LYS A 198 -28.24 2.92 -3.75
N LEU A 199 -29.33 3.53 -3.29
CA LEU A 199 -29.29 4.50 -2.19
C LEU A 199 -29.17 3.85 -0.81
N ASN A 200 -29.57 2.60 -0.68
CA ASN A 200 -29.62 1.92 0.61
C ASN A 200 -29.49 0.40 0.44
N LYS A 201 -29.23 -0.28 1.56
CA LYS A 201 -29.05 -1.74 1.58
C LYS A 201 -30.34 -2.50 1.23
N GLU A 202 -31.51 -1.92 1.44
CA GLU A 202 -32.80 -2.54 1.10
C GLU A 202 -32.94 -2.70 -0.42
N GLU A 203 -32.66 -1.63 -1.19
CA GLU A 203 -32.61 -1.67 -2.67
C GLU A 203 -31.60 -2.72 -3.19
N MET A 204 -30.58 -3.05 -2.40
CA MET A 204 -29.52 -4.00 -2.76
C MET A 204 -29.83 -5.47 -2.44
N LYS A 205 -30.92 -5.76 -1.71
CA LYS A 205 -31.28 -7.14 -1.36
C LYS A 205 -31.68 -7.94 -2.60
N GLU A 206 -32.51 -7.32 -3.43
CA GLU A 206 -33.08 -7.93 -4.63
C GLU A 206 -32.29 -7.59 -5.90
N VAL A 207 -32.34 -8.53 -6.85
CA VAL A 207 -31.75 -8.35 -8.17
C VAL A 207 -32.77 -7.67 -9.05
N ASP A 208 -32.45 -6.50 -9.56
CA ASP A 208 -33.22 -5.88 -10.62
C ASP A 208 -33.08 -6.73 -11.90
N LYS A 209 -34.19 -7.33 -12.34
CA LYS A 209 -34.19 -8.27 -13.46
C LYS A 209 -33.88 -7.59 -14.79
N ASP A 210 -34.32 -6.35 -14.98
CA ASP A 210 -34.13 -5.62 -16.23
C ASP A 210 -32.67 -5.19 -16.36
N VAL A 211 -32.10 -4.67 -15.29
CA VAL A 211 -30.68 -4.35 -15.20
C VAL A 211 -29.83 -5.61 -15.39
N TYR A 212 -30.18 -6.72 -14.74
CA TYR A 212 -29.48 -7.99 -14.91
C TYR A 212 -29.51 -8.49 -16.36
N ASN A 213 -30.67 -8.44 -17.02
CA ASN A 213 -30.83 -8.89 -18.40
C ASN A 213 -30.04 -8.00 -19.37
N LEU A 214 -30.05 -6.68 -19.15
CA LEU A 214 -29.24 -5.72 -19.90
C LEU A 214 -27.74 -6.06 -19.79
N LEU A 215 -27.23 -6.20 -18.56
CA LEU A 215 -25.84 -6.59 -18.31
C LEU A 215 -25.50 -7.94 -18.93
N ARG A 216 -26.40 -8.92 -18.84
CA ARG A 216 -26.17 -10.25 -19.41
C ARG A 216 -26.07 -10.21 -20.94
N SER A 217 -26.76 -9.27 -21.58
CA SER A 217 -26.70 -9.04 -23.02
C SER A 217 -25.38 -8.42 -23.49
N ALA A 218 -24.58 -7.83 -22.60
CA ALA A 218 -23.21 -7.34 -22.86
C ALA A 218 -22.26 -8.42 -23.39
N HIS A 219 -22.50 -9.69 -23.06
CA HIS A 219 -21.78 -10.82 -23.64
C HIS A 219 -21.93 -10.90 -25.18
N SER A 220 -23.02 -10.35 -25.72
CA SER A 220 -23.27 -10.10 -27.15
C SER A 220 -22.12 -9.42 -27.89
N ASN A 221 -21.45 -8.49 -27.20
CA ASN A 221 -20.75 -7.33 -27.72
C ASN A 221 -21.60 -6.54 -28.75
N GLN A 222 -21.99 -7.11 -29.88
CA GLN A 222 -22.73 -6.52 -31.01
C GLN A 222 -23.96 -5.64 -30.73
N LYS A 223 -24.57 -5.70 -29.53
CA LYS A 223 -25.80 -4.98 -29.20
C LYS A 223 -25.64 -3.52 -28.74
N PHE A 224 -24.42 -3.07 -28.45
CA PHE A 224 -24.19 -1.73 -27.90
C PHE A 224 -23.48 -0.83 -28.90
N ASP A 225 -23.84 0.44 -28.89
CA ASP A 225 -23.23 1.45 -29.73
C ASP A 225 -21.83 1.83 -29.19
N ASN A 226 -21.00 2.32 -30.10
CA ASN A 226 -19.71 2.87 -29.72
C ASN A 226 -19.89 4.28 -29.13
N VAL A 227 -18.94 4.69 -28.28
CA VAL A 227 -19.04 5.96 -27.54
C VAL A 227 -19.03 7.21 -28.43
N ILE A 228 -18.55 7.11 -29.67
CA ILE A 228 -18.54 8.23 -30.62
C ILE A 228 -19.95 8.45 -31.17
N ASP A 229 -20.61 7.38 -31.57
CA ASP A 229 -21.97 7.43 -32.13
C ASP A 229 -23.01 7.72 -31.04
N GLU A 230 -22.84 7.15 -29.85
CA GLU A 230 -23.72 7.37 -28.71
C GLU A 230 -22.88 7.68 -27.46
N PRO A 231 -22.65 8.96 -27.13
CA PRO A 231 -21.96 9.35 -25.89
C PRO A 231 -22.73 8.92 -24.63
N PHE A 232 -22.09 9.02 -23.47
CA PHE A 232 -22.79 8.86 -22.20
C PHE A 232 -23.72 10.04 -21.94
N ASN A 233 -24.95 9.74 -21.50
CA ASN A 233 -25.92 10.74 -21.07
C ASN A 233 -25.50 11.34 -19.74
N GLU A 234 -25.80 12.63 -19.55
CA GLU A 234 -25.48 13.35 -18.32
C GLU A 234 -26.08 12.69 -17.08
N VAL A 235 -25.29 12.65 -16.02
CA VAL A 235 -25.65 12.15 -14.70
C VAL A 235 -25.16 13.11 -13.62
N TYR A 236 -25.82 13.12 -12.47
CA TYR A 236 -25.54 14.09 -11.41
C TYR A 236 -25.07 13.39 -10.14
N LEU A 237 -23.91 13.80 -9.64
CA LEU A 237 -23.41 13.35 -8.34
C LEU A 237 -24.31 13.86 -7.21
N PRO A 238 -24.39 13.13 -6.08
CA PRO A 238 -25.14 13.59 -4.92
C PRO A 238 -24.50 14.84 -4.31
N ASP A 239 -25.26 15.65 -3.59
CA ASP A 239 -24.78 16.90 -3.02
C ASP A 239 -23.88 16.68 -1.78
N GLY A 240 -23.09 17.69 -1.43
CA GLY A 240 -22.22 17.71 -0.25
C GLY A 240 -20.85 17.04 -0.45
N GLU A 241 -19.83 17.65 0.18
CA GLU A 241 -18.47 17.12 0.26
C GLU A 241 -18.36 16.05 1.36
N LEU A 242 -17.59 14.99 1.09
CA LEU A 242 -17.28 13.94 2.04
C LEU A 242 -15.78 13.91 2.32
N ASP A 243 -15.42 13.68 3.58
CA ASP A 243 -14.03 13.58 3.99
C ASP A 243 -13.57 12.11 4.06
N VAL A 244 -12.37 11.84 3.56
CA VAL A 244 -11.77 10.50 3.53
C VAL A 244 -10.83 10.33 4.73
N LYS A 245 -11.43 10.00 5.88
CA LYS A 245 -10.71 9.88 7.17
C LYS A 245 -9.61 8.81 7.14
N THR A 246 -9.92 7.64 6.58
CA THR A 246 -9.00 6.50 6.54
C THR A 246 -8.78 6.06 5.10
N PHE A 247 -7.53 6.03 4.68
CA PHE A 247 -7.14 5.52 3.38
C PHE A 247 -5.75 4.90 3.51
N ARG A 248 -5.70 3.62 3.85
CA ARG A 248 -4.45 2.89 4.11
C ARG A 248 -4.46 1.58 3.34
N GLY A 249 -3.35 1.32 2.66
CA GLY A 249 -3.09 0.05 2.00
C GLY A 249 -2.90 -1.12 2.97
N SER A 250 -2.71 -2.30 2.41
CA SER A 250 -2.28 -3.49 3.15
C SER A 250 -0.79 -3.46 3.47
N ILE A 251 0.00 -2.72 2.69
CA ILE A 251 1.41 -2.44 2.95
C ILE A 251 1.51 -1.02 3.50
N LEU A 252 2.28 -0.85 4.58
CA LEU A 252 2.56 0.47 5.15
C LEU A 252 3.59 1.18 4.28
N ASN A 253 3.23 2.34 3.75
CA ASN A 253 4.17 3.22 3.08
C ASN A 253 5.14 3.79 4.12
N LYS A 254 6.43 3.43 4.02
CA LYS A 254 7.47 3.84 4.98
C LYS A 254 7.64 5.35 5.00
N ASP A 255 7.52 6.03 3.87
CA ASP A 255 7.64 7.49 3.79
C ASP A 255 6.44 8.19 4.40
N GLU A 256 5.22 7.69 4.13
CA GLU A 256 4.00 8.20 4.77
C GLU A 256 4.06 7.97 6.27
N LEU A 257 4.53 6.79 6.71
CA LEU A 257 4.69 6.46 8.12
C LEU A 257 5.75 7.35 8.78
N ALA A 258 6.89 7.58 8.15
CA ALA A 258 7.93 8.48 8.65
C ALA A 258 7.39 9.91 8.80
N ASN A 259 6.62 10.39 7.82
CA ASN A 259 5.98 11.71 7.89
C ASN A 259 4.94 11.79 9.02
N ILE A 260 4.11 10.75 9.20
CA ILE A 260 3.14 10.67 10.30
C ILE A 260 3.87 10.66 11.65
N LEU A 261 4.95 9.87 11.77
CA LEU A 261 5.76 9.80 12.99
C LEU A 261 6.40 11.15 13.31
N ASN A 262 7.00 11.80 12.31
CA ASN A 262 7.67 13.10 12.49
C ASN A 262 6.69 14.24 12.81
N SER A 263 5.47 14.18 12.29
CA SER A 263 4.43 15.20 12.55
C SER A 263 3.57 14.90 13.78
N SER A 264 3.66 13.70 14.35
CA SER A 264 2.82 13.29 15.47
C SER A 264 3.22 14.00 16.77
N PRO A 265 2.30 14.73 17.43
CA PRO A 265 2.55 15.34 18.73
C PRO A 265 2.86 14.28 19.80
N CYS A 266 2.23 13.11 19.71
CA CYS A 266 2.47 11.99 20.62
C CYS A 266 3.89 11.43 20.45
N MET A 267 4.36 11.27 19.21
CA MET A 267 5.73 10.82 18.96
C MET A 267 6.74 11.88 19.42
N SER A 268 6.44 13.16 19.20
CA SER A 268 7.27 14.26 19.69
C SER A 268 7.37 14.28 21.23
N ALA A 269 6.25 14.09 21.93
CA ALA A 269 6.22 13.98 23.38
C ALA A 269 6.99 12.73 23.87
N PHE A 270 6.72 11.57 23.28
CA PHE A 270 7.43 10.33 23.57
C PHE A 270 8.95 10.51 23.38
N LEU A 271 9.40 11.05 22.24
CA LEU A 271 10.82 11.30 21.99
C LEU A 271 11.41 12.33 22.96
N LYS A 272 10.64 13.32 23.40
CA LYS A 272 11.08 14.28 24.43
C LYS A 272 11.28 13.59 25.78
N ASP A 273 10.41 12.66 26.14
CA ASP A 273 10.52 11.87 27.37
C ASP A 273 11.64 10.82 27.28
N GLN A 274 11.92 10.30 26.08
CA GLN A 274 13.03 9.36 25.80
C GLN A 274 14.38 10.04 25.62
N ARG A 275 14.41 11.36 25.39
CA ARG A 275 15.63 12.15 25.58
C ARG A 275 15.92 12.17 27.08
N TYR A 276 16.50 11.07 27.57
CA TYR A 276 17.42 11.14 28.69
C TYR A 276 18.29 12.35 28.40
N ALA A 277 18.28 13.33 29.31
CA ALA A 277 19.29 14.38 29.29
C ALA A 277 20.61 13.66 29.08
N SER A 278 21.25 13.88 27.94
CA SER A 278 22.55 13.29 27.69
C SER A 278 23.38 13.71 28.88
N GLU A 279 23.79 12.75 29.71
CA GLU A 279 24.62 13.04 30.89
C GLU A 279 25.95 13.72 30.48
N SER A 280 26.21 13.82 29.17
CA SER A 280 27.27 14.59 28.54
C SER A 280 27.23 16.09 28.79
N ASP A 281 26.08 16.71 29.05
CA ASP A 281 25.97 18.18 29.06
C ASP A 281 26.13 18.78 30.46
N THR A 282 26.21 17.95 31.50
CA THR A 282 26.55 18.39 32.84
C THR A 282 27.85 17.73 33.27
N THR A 283 28.95 18.48 33.27
CA THR A 283 30.17 18.11 33.99
C THR A 283 29.80 17.97 35.46
N ARG A 284 29.59 16.74 35.93
CA ARG A 284 29.24 16.47 37.33
C ARG A 284 30.50 16.14 38.09
N GLU A 285 30.94 17.06 38.94
CA GLU A 285 31.98 16.77 39.93
C GLU A 285 31.33 16.09 41.14
N PRO A 286 31.81 14.90 41.56
CA PRO A 286 31.28 14.25 42.73
C PRO A 286 31.58 15.09 43.98
N LEU A 287 30.59 15.27 44.86
CA LEU A 287 30.72 16.06 46.10
C LEU A 287 31.78 15.53 47.08
N LEU A 288 32.17 14.26 46.90
CA LEU A 288 33.22 13.60 47.66
C LEU A 288 34.12 12.83 46.69
N PRO A 289 35.44 12.71 46.98
CA PRO A 289 36.32 11.87 46.19
C PRO A 289 35.84 10.42 46.20
N PHE A 290 35.99 9.73 45.07
CA PHE A 290 35.62 8.32 44.95
C PHE A 290 36.42 7.46 45.94
N THR A 291 35.74 6.49 46.54
CA THR A 291 36.41 5.39 47.24
C THR A 291 37.16 4.50 46.24
N THR A 292 38.15 3.74 46.69
CA THR A 292 38.94 2.85 45.82
C THR A 292 38.08 1.84 45.05
N GLY A 293 37.03 1.30 45.68
CA GLY A 293 36.09 0.37 45.01
C GLY A 293 35.25 1.06 43.93
N GLN A 294 34.76 2.28 44.21
CA GLN A 294 34.02 3.08 43.23
C GLN A 294 34.91 3.50 42.05
N LEU A 295 36.17 3.85 42.33
CA LEU A 295 37.15 4.12 41.29
C LEU A 295 37.35 2.88 40.42
N GLY A 296 37.48 1.68 41.01
CA GLY A 296 37.54 0.42 40.28
C GLY A 296 36.33 0.19 39.35
N LEU A 297 35.12 0.52 39.79
CA LEU A 297 33.91 0.42 38.96
C LEU A 297 33.93 1.41 37.78
N VAL A 298 34.29 2.67 38.03
CA VAL A 298 34.46 3.68 36.97
C VAL A 298 35.53 3.23 35.98
N LEU A 299 36.68 2.76 36.48
CA LEU A 299 37.77 2.13 35.71
C LEU A 299 37.25 1.01 34.78
N THR A 300 36.35 0.15 35.24
CA THR A 300 35.79 -0.91 34.39
C THR A 300 34.65 -0.49 33.46
N SER A 301 34.08 0.71 33.63
CA SER A 301 32.93 1.20 32.84
C SER A 301 33.29 1.63 31.41
N GLY A 302 34.58 1.83 31.13
CA GLY A 302 35.08 2.31 29.83
C GLY A 302 35.10 3.83 29.68
N ALA A 303 34.67 4.59 30.69
CA ALA A 303 34.70 6.06 30.71
C ALA A 303 35.96 6.60 31.41
N LEU A 304 37.14 6.41 30.80
CA LEU A 304 38.45 6.66 31.42
C LEU A 304 39.31 7.73 30.78
N ASP A 305 38.76 8.38 29.77
CA ASP A 305 39.49 9.38 29.00
C ASP A 305 39.22 10.76 29.61
N GLY A 306 40.28 11.53 29.85
CA GLY A 306 40.15 12.82 30.50
C GLY A 306 41.43 13.63 30.52
N ILE A 307 41.29 14.92 30.82
CA ILE A 307 42.38 15.86 31.05
C ILE A 307 42.39 16.21 32.54
N ILE A 308 43.54 16.07 33.18
CA ILE A 308 43.75 16.47 34.58
C ILE A 308 44.48 17.81 34.56
N ASP A 309 43.86 18.84 35.15
CA ASP A 309 44.44 20.16 35.35
C ASP A 309 45.01 20.26 36.77
N GLU A 310 46.31 20.54 36.91
CA GLU A 310 46.96 20.75 38.21
C GLU A 310 46.83 22.19 38.75
N GLY A 311 46.15 23.08 38.03
CA GLY A 311 45.89 24.47 38.45
C GLY A 311 47.05 25.44 38.22
N ASN A 312 48.12 25.02 37.54
CA ASN A 312 49.34 25.82 37.27
C ASN A 312 49.74 25.84 35.78
N GLY A 313 48.80 25.60 34.87
CA GLY A 313 49.07 25.48 33.42
C GLY A 313 49.70 24.15 33.02
N HIS A 314 49.77 23.19 33.95
CA HIS A 314 50.20 21.82 33.69
C HIS A 314 48.97 20.93 33.51
N TYR A 315 48.86 20.34 32.33
CA TYR A 315 47.80 19.43 31.96
C TYR A 315 48.35 18.03 31.73
N HIS A 316 47.67 17.02 32.26
CA HIS A 316 47.97 15.62 31.99
C HIS A 316 46.82 15.00 31.21
N VAL A 317 47.14 14.22 30.20
CA VAL A 317 46.13 13.49 29.41
C VAL A 317 46.11 12.05 29.88
N VAL A 318 44.93 11.59 30.31
CA VAL A 318 44.71 10.20 30.70
C VAL A 318 43.85 9.53 29.64
N LYS A 319 44.31 8.37 29.19
CA LYS A 319 43.56 7.48 28.31
C LYS A 319 43.51 6.10 28.92
N GLY A 320 42.32 5.61 29.21
CA GLY A 320 42.13 4.28 29.76
C GLY A 320 41.49 3.33 28.77
N ARG A 321 41.81 2.04 28.88
CA ARG A 321 41.14 0.97 28.14
C ARG A 321 40.92 -0.24 29.03
N VAL A 322 39.86 -0.98 28.75
CA VAL A 322 39.59 -2.27 29.39
C VAL A 322 39.95 -3.38 28.42
N VAL A 323 40.86 -4.26 28.83
CA VAL A 323 41.28 -5.43 28.05
C VAL A 323 40.79 -6.69 28.76
N LYS A 324 40.18 -7.61 28.00
CA LYS A 324 39.82 -8.93 28.51
C LYS A 324 41.06 -9.81 28.53
N ASP A 325 41.49 -10.19 29.72
CA ASP A 325 42.54 -11.17 29.92
C ASP A 325 41.91 -12.57 30.09
N LYS A 326 42.51 -13.57 29.45
CA LYS A 326 41.99 -14.94 29.45
C LYS A 326 43.06 -15.85 30.05
N GLN A 327 42.77 -16.41 31.22
CA GLN A 327 43.61 -17.40 31.87
C GLN A 327 42.95 -18.76 31.76
N SER A 328 43.63 -19.71 31.10
CA SER A 328 43.20 -21.09 31.01
C SER A 328 44.09 -21.96 31.90
N ASN A 329 43.49 -22.58 32.92
CA ASN A 329 44.16 -23.60 33.73
C ASN A 329 43.67 -24.98 33.33
N ARG A 330 44.60 -25.93 33.30
CA ARG A 330 44.36 -27.34 32.99
C ARG A 330 44.83 -28.16 34.18
N ASP A 331 43.87 -28.65 34.96
CA ASP A 331 44.14 -29.52 36.09
C ASP A 331 43.83 -30.96 35.69
N GLU A 332 44.84 -31.82 35.80
CA GLU A 332 44.73 -33.26 35.55
C GLU A 332 44.63 -33.98 36.90
N ASP A 333 43.47 -34.58 37.16
CA ASP A 333 43.28 -35.44 38.34
C ASP A 333 43.86 -36.84 38.02
N ARG A 334 44.95 -37.17 38.71
CA ARG A 334 45.72 -38.40 38.46
C ARG A 334 45.03 -39.67 38.94
N GLU A 335 43.99 -39.59 39.77
CA GLU A 335 43.25 -40.77 40.25
C GLU A 335 42.04 -41.12 39.38
N THR A 336 41.36 -40.11 38.82
CA THR A 336 40.13 -40.31 38.01
C THR A 336 40.35 -40.17 36.50
N ASN A 337 41.57 -39.80 36.07
CA ASN A 337 41.93 -39.54 34.67
C ASN A 337 41.05 -38.46 34.01
N GLN A 338 40.39 -37.62 34.81
CA GLN A 338 39.60 -36.49 34.33
C GLN A 338 40.47 -35.24 34.20
N ILE A 339 40.24 -34.51 33.12
CA ILE A 339 40.95 -33.27 32.79
C ILE A 339 39.94 -32.14 32.87
N THR A 340 40.12 -31.25 33.84
CA THR A 340 39.26 -30.08 34.00
C THR A 340 39.92 -28.87 33.35
N PHE A 341 39.23 -28.26 32.40
CA PHE A 341 39.64 -27.02 31.78
C PHE A 341 38.85 -25.87 32.40
N THR A 342 39.54 -24.96 33.07
CA THR A 342 38.93 -23.75 33.62
C THR A 342 39.43 -22.53 32.87
N GLU A 343 38.57 -21.90 32.07
CA GLU A 343 38.85 -20.62 31.42
C GLU A 343 38.26 -19.49 32.29
N THR A 344 39.14 -18.68 32.88
CA THR A 344 38.76 -17.47 33.63
C THR A 344 38.99 -16.26 32.74
N VAL A 345 37.92 -15.50 32.49
CA VAL A 345 38.00 -14.23 31.76
C VAL A 345 37.94 -13.09 32.77
N ALA A 346 39.03 -12.35 32.92
CA ALA A 346 39.12 -11.20 33.80
C ALA A 346 39.22 -9.89 32.99
N ASN A 347 38.53 -8.84 33.41
CA ASN A 347 38.70 -7.52 32.82
C ASN A 347 39.88 -6.82 33.50
N ARG A 348 40.95 -6.54 32.76
CA ARG A 348 42.10 -5.76 33.23
C ARG A 348 42.01 -4.33 32.68
N VAL A 349 42.23 -3.34 33.54
CA VAL A 349 42.22 -1.94 33.15
C VAL A 349 43.65 -1.50 32.88
N GLU A 350 43.90 -0.88 31.73
CA GLU A 350 45.20 -0.30 31.38
C GLU A 350 45.03 1.21 31.19
N ILE A 351 45.83 1.99 31.89
CA ILE A 351 45.78 3.45 31.89
C ILE A 351 47.09 3.99 31.33
N THR A 352 47.00 4.83 30.31
CA THR A 352 48.14 5.60 29.81
C THR A 352 47.96 7.06 30.23
N ALA A 353 48.92 7.59 30.97
CA ALA A 353 48.99 8.99 31.34
C ALA A 353 50.14 9.67 30.59
N ILE A 354 49.85 10.79 29.93
CA ILE A 354 50.84 11.69 29.33
C ILE A 354 50.97 12.86 30.27
N THR A 355 52.15 13.06 30.84
CA THR A 355 52.38 14.13 31.79
C THR A 355 52.67 15.47 31.11
N ALA A 356 52.57 16.57 31.85
CA ALA A 356 52.74 17.93 31.31
C ALA A 356 54.10 18.19 30.63
N ASP A 357 55.14 17.44 30.99
CA ASP A 357 56.47 17.45 30.37
C ASP A 357 56.58 16.56 29.11
N GLY A 358 55.50 15.88 28.73
CA GLY A 358 55.44 14.94 27.60
C GLY A 358 55.83 13.50 27.95
N THR A 359 56.14 13.19 29.21
CA THR A 359 56.49 11.83 29.62
C THR A 359 55.27 10.90 29.57
N ILE A 360 55.41 9.73 28.94
CA ILE A 360 54.32 8.74 28.84
C ILE A 360 54.50 7.67 29.92
N LYS A 361 53.52 7.55 30.81
CA LYS A 361 53.44 6.51 31.84
C LYS A 361 52.33 5.52 31.51
N ARG A 362 52.65 4.23 31.55
CA ARG A 362 51.66 3.14 31.41
C ARG A 362 51.47 2.48 32.76
N LEU A 363 50.24 2.47 33.25
CA LEU A 363 49.80 1.85 34.49
C LEU A 363 48.92 0.67 34.10
N ALA A 364 49.29 -0.54 34.52
CA ALA A 364 48.63 -1.80 34.17
C ALA A 364 48.10 -2.52 35.41
#